data_AF-A0A9W4LC51-F1
#
_entry.id   AF-A0A9W4LC51-F1
#
_cell.length_a   1.000
_cell.length_b   1.000
_cell.length_c   1.000
_cell.angle_alpha   90.00
_cell.angle_beta   90.00
_cell.angle_gamma   90.00
#
_symmetry.space_group_name_H-M   'P 1'
#
loop_
_entity.id
_entity.type
_entity.pdbx_description
1 polymer ?
#
loop_
_entity_poly.entity_id
_entity_poly.type
_entity_poly.pdbx_seq_one_letter_code
_entity_poly.pdbx_strand_id
1 'polypeptide(L)'
;MGQFSMEISRCAGSALSGNQHIYYPSAIARPLPNWLGAKGSPFWAGLTEIEEIIHEIYTALHNNSPRLATMGIRALLEHAMVDKVGDHRSFEANMDEFEKAGWISANQRRHLKDLIEAGNAASHRTFKPDMDDVHAYLDLTESIICTVYVDPHRARGLAAKIPPRPPKPARVKA
;
A
#
# COMPACT_ATOMS: atom_id res chain seq x y z
N MET A 1 -11.89 -58.01 32.25
CA MET A 1 -12.41 -56.66 31.93
C MET A 1 -11.65 -55.67 32.81
N GLY A 2 -10.75 -54.87 32.24
CA GLY A 2 -9.86 -54.00 33.02
C GLY A 2 -9.07 -53.06 32.11
N GLN A 3 -9.76 -51.99 31.72
CA GLN A 3 -9.36 -50.64 31.27
C GLN A 3 -8.03 -50.37 30.56
N PHE A 4 -8.22 -49.70 29.42
CA PHE A 4 -7.29 -49.15 28.43
C PHE A 4 -6.51 -47.92 28.93
N SER A 5 -5.29 -47.80 28.43
CA SER A 5 -4.40 -46.63 28.44
C SER A 5 -5.04 -45.35 27.89
N MET A 6 -4.63 -44.20 28.43
CA MET A 6 -4.04 -43.09 27.66
C MET A 6 -3.51 -42.02 28.61
N GLU A 7 -2.19 -41.96 28.76
CA GLU A 7 -1.52 -40.78 29.33
C GLU A 7 -1.68 -39.62 28.36
N ILE A 8 -2.42 -38.60 28.79
CA ILE A 8 -2.63 -37.36 28.06
C ILE A 8 -1.29 -36.62 28.02
N SER A 9 -0.74 -36.55 26.81
CA SER A 9 0.43 -35.76 26.44
C SER A 9 0.31 -34.32 26.94
N ARG A 10 1.36 -33.85 27.60
CA ARG A 10 1.54 -32.49 28.13
C ARG A 10 1.26 -31.44 27.05
N CYS A 11 0.16 -30.71 27.17
CA CYS A 11 0.04 -29.38 26.60
C CYS A 11 0.95 -28.44 27.40
N ALA A 12 2.17 -28.22 26.91
CA ALA A 12 3.00 -27.11 27.35
C ALA A 12 2.31 -25.81 26.92
N GLY A 13 1.58 -25.19 27.85
CA GLY A 13 1.00 -23.86 27.69
C GLY A 13 2.11 -22.85 27.43
N SER A 14 2.16 -22.32 26.21
CA SER A 14 2.98 -21.16 25.87
C SER A 14 2.47 -19.97 26.68
N ALA A 15 3.34 -19.47 27.57
CA ALA A 15 3.12 -18.28 28.37
C ALA A 15 3.00 -17.05 27.47
N LEU A 16 1.79 -16.55 27.26
CA LEU A 16 1.53 -15.17 26.83
C LEU A 16 0.34 -14.63 27.64
N SER A 17 0.57 -14.37 28.92
CA SER A 17 -0.31 -13.51 29.72
C SER A 17 0.41 -12.20 30.01
N GLY A 18 0.58 -11.40 28.96
CA GLY A 18 0.70 -9.96 29.13
C GLY A 18 -0.70 -9.39 28.99
N ASN A 19 -1.21 -8.72 30.02
CA ASN A 19 -2.48 -8.00 29.94
C ASN A 19 -2.44 -7.00 28.77
N GLN A 20 -3.03 -7.37 27.63
CA GLN A 20 -3.24 -6.41 26.54
C GLN A 20 -4.47 -5.59 26.88
N HIS A 21 -4.24 -4.44 27.50
CA HIS A 21 -5.28 -3.44 27.71
C HIS A 21 -5.59 -2.77 26.35
N ILE A 22 -6.79 -3.00 25.83
CA ILE A 22 -7.31 -2.30 24.65
C ILE A 22 -7.80 -0.93 25.12
N TYR A 23 -7.10 0.13 24.72
CA TYR A 23 -7.47 1.52 25.03
C TYR A 23 -8.30 2.10 23.89
N TYR A 24 -9.35 2.85 24.24
CA TYR A 24 -10.18 3.60 23.28
C TYR A 24 -10.15 5.10 23.62
N PRO A 25 -9.87 5.97 22.63
CA PRO A 25 -9.51 5.67 21.24
C PRO A 25 -8.15 4.95 21.13
N SER A 26 -7.96 4.15 20.08
CA SER A 26 -6.70 3.45 19.86
C SER A 26 -5.56 4.43 19.65
N ALA A 27 -4.35 4.05 20.05
CA ALA A 27 -3.17 4.85 19.78
C ALA A 27 -2.98 4.96 18.26
N ILE A 28 -2.74 6.16 17.75
CA ILE A 28 -2.45 6.40 16.34
C ILE A 28 -1.15 5.65 16.00
N ALA A 29 -1.28 4.55 15.25
CA ALA A 29 -0.13 3.74 14.85
C ALA A 29 0.75 4.48 13.82
N ARG A 30 0.13 5.24 12.91
CA ARG A 30 0.81 5.96 11.82
C ARG A 30 -0.02 7.16 11.38
N PRO A 31 0.56 8.35 11.18
CA PRO A 31 -0.16 9.49 10.62
C PRO A 31 -0.44 9.30 9.12
N LEU A 32 -1.54 9.88 8.61
CA LEU A 32 -1.84 9.89 7.18
C LEU A 32 -0.72 10.55 6.37
N PRO A 33 -0.54 10.17 5.09
CA PRO A 33 0.50 10.76 4.26
C PRO A 33 0.24 12.25 4.01
N ASN A 34 1.28 13.07 4.14
CA ASN A 34 1.17 14.53 3.98
C ASN A 34 0.60 14.96 2.62
N TRP A 35 0.77 14.12 1.59
CA TRP A 35 0.29 14.40 0.24
C TRP A 35 -1.21 14.18 0.05
N LEU A 36 -1.87 13.43 0.93
CA LEU A 36 -3.30 13.15 0.82
C LEU A 36 -4.12 14.43 1.03
N GLY A 37 -3.84 15.16 2.11
CA GLY A 37 -4.50 16.44 2.44
C GLY A 37 -3.82 17.71 1.89
N ALA A 38 -2.78 17.57 1.07
CA ALA A 38 -2.03 18.73 0.58
C ALA A 38 -2.85 19.56 -0.41
N LYS A 39 -2.83 20.89 -0.28
CA LYS A 39 -3.44 21.81 -1.26
C LYS A 39 -2.82 21.59 -2.65
N GLY A 40 -3.65 21.38 -3.65
CA GLY A 40 -3.22 21.07 -5.02
C GLY A 40 -2.92 19.59 -5.28
N SER A 41 -3.10 18.72 -4.29
CA SER A 41 -3.21 17.27 -4.49
C SER A 41 -4.43 16.93 -5.34
N PRO A 42 -4.40 15.87 -6.16
CA PRO A 42 -5.61 15.39 -6.84
C PRO A 42 -6.72 14.99 -5.84
N PHE A 43 -6.37 14.71 -4.59
CA PHE A 43 -7.31 14.29 -3.53
C PHE A 43 -7.89 15.47 -2.73
N TRP A 44 -7.41 16.71 -2.92
CA TRP A 44 -7.81 17.85 -2.09
C TRP A 44 -9.29 18.25 -2.21
N ALA A 45 -9.93 18.01 -3.36
CA ALA A 45 -11.31 18.41 -3.61
C ALA A 45 -12.34 17.41 -3.05
N GLY A 46 -11.86 16.28 -2.51
CA GLY A 46 -12.67 15.20 -1.98
C GLY A 46 -13.24 14.26 -3.04
N LEU A 47 -13.25 12.98 -2.67
CA LEU A 47 -14.02 11.86 -3.25
C LEU A 47 -13.46 11.31 -4.56
N THR A 48 -12.27 10.72 -4.46
CA THR A 48 -11.88 9.61 -5.34
C THR A 48 -11.98 8.29 -4.58
N GLU A 49 -12.39 7.20 -5.24
CA GLU A 49 -12.44 5.86 -4.63
C GLU A 49 -11.10 5.47 -3.98
N ILE A 50 -9.98 5.91 -4.57
CA ILE A 50 -8.62 5.71 -4.05
C ILE A 50 -8.44 6.36 -2.67
N GLU A 51 -8.93 7.58 -2.47
CA GLU A 51 -8.84 8.30 -1.19
C GLU A 51 -9.63 7.57 -0.11
N GLU A 52 -10.85 7.12 -0.43
CA GLU A 52 -11.72 6.39 0.50
C GLU A 52 -11.06 5.08 0.97
N ILE A 53 -10.53 4.29 0.03
CA ILE A 53 -9.82 3.04 0.34
C ILE A 53 -8.60 3.31 1.23
N ILE A 54 -7.84 4.39 0.99
CA ILE A 54 -6.71 4.78 1.86
C ILE A 54 -7.21 5.05 3.29
N HIS A 55 -8.30 5.80 3.45
CA HIS A 55 -8.86 6.07 4.78
C HIS A 55 -9.33 4.80 5.50
N GLU A 56 -9.91 3.85 4.78
CA GLU A 56 -10.31 2.55 5.34
C GLU A 56 -9.09 1.72 5.79
N ILE A 57 -8.03 1.68 4.99
CA ILE A 57 -6.77 1.01 5.35
C ILE A 57 -6.19 1.62 6.63
N TYR A 58 -6.14 2.95 6.72
CA TYR A 58 -5.64 3.65 7.91
C TYR A 58 -6.51 3.39 9.14
N THR A 59 -7.82 3.32 8.96
CA THR A 59 -8.75 2.93 10.04
C THR A 59 -8.48 1.51 10.52
N ALA A 60 -8.25 0.56 9.60
CA ALA A 60 -7.88 -0.81 9.97
C ALA A 60 -6.52 -0.87 10.70
N LEU A 61 -5.55 -0.09 10.24
CA LEU A 61 -4.22 0.02 10.84
C LEU A 61 -4.30 0.57 12.28
N HIS A 62 -5.02 1.68 12.48
CA HIS A 62 -5.21 2.29 13.81
C HIS A 62 -5.98 1.37 14.76
N ASN A 63 -6.83 0.49 14.25
CA ASN A 63 -7.55 -0.51 15.05
C ASN A 63 -6.79 -1.84 15.19
N ASN A 64 -5.48 -1.86 14.94
CA ASN A 64 -4.63 -3.06 15.07
C ASN A 64 -5.21 -4.28 14.33
N SER A 65 -5.75 -4.05 13.12
CA SER A 65 -6.39 -5.06 12.28
C SER A 65 -5.54 -5.37 11.03
N PRO A 66 -4.38 -6.05 11.19
CA PRO A 66 -3.37 -6.18 10.13
C PRO A 66 -3.85 -6.97 8.91
N ARG A 67 -4.75 -7.96 9.10
CA ARG A 67 -5.35 -8.72 7.99
C ARG A 67 -6.18 -7.81 7.09
N LEU A 68 -7.05 -7.00 7.70
CA LEU A 68 -7.92 -6.06 6.97
C LEU A 68 -7.09 -4.98 6.28
N ALA A 69 -6.09 -4.43 6.96
CA ALA A 69 -5.17 -3.46 6.35
C ALA A 69 -4.48 -4.06 5.11
N THR A 70 -3.96 -5.29 5.20
CA THR A 70 -3.29 -5.95 4.06
C THR A 70 -4.23 -6.26 2.91
N MET A 71 -5.47 -6.68 3.21
CA MET A 71 -6.51 -6.87 2.18
C MET A 71 -6.85 -5.56 1.48
N GLY A 72 -7.00 -4.47 2.24
CA GLY A 72 -7.22 -3.13 1.70
C GLY A 72 -6.06 -2.64 0.84
N ILE A 73 -4.81 -2.87 1.26
CA ILE A 73 -3.62 -2.52 0.48
C ILE A 73 -3.62 -3.23 -0.88
N ARG A 74 -3.94 -4.53 -0.92
CA ARG A 74 -4.08 -5.27 -2.19
C ARG A 74 -5.17 -4.66 -3.06
N ALA A 75 -6.33 -4.36 -2.49
CA ALA A 75 -7.45 -3.76 -3.21
C ALA A 75 -7.08 -2.37 -3.78
N LEU A 76 -6.40 -1.54 -2.99
CA LEU A 76 -5.92 -0.21 -3.41
C LEU A 76 -5.03 -0.29 -4.65
N LEU A 77 -4.09 -1.23 -4.68
CA LEU A 77 -3.24 -1.46 -5.84
C LEU A 77 -4.04 -1.95 -7.05
N GLU A 78 -4.99 -2.86 -6.85
CA GLU A 78 -5.87 -3.36 -7.93
C GLU A 78 -6.67 -2.21 -8.56
N HIS A 79 -7.33 -1.39 -7.73
CA HIS A 79 -8.05 -0.22 -8.18
C HIS A 79 -7.15 0.77 -8.93
N ALA A 80 -5.95 1.05 -8.40
CA ALA A 80 -5.01 1.96 -9.05
C ALA A 80 -4.56 1.44 -10.43
N MET A 81 -4.34 0.14 -10.59
CA MET A 81 -4.01 -0.43 -11.89
C MET A 81 -5.19 -0.37 -12.84
N VAL A 82 -6.39 -0.78 -12.41
CA VAL A 82 -7.60 -0.75 -13.25
C VAL A 82 -7.92 0.67 -13.71
N ASP A 83 -7.78 1.68 -12.84
CA ASP A 83 -7.96 3.10 -13.19
C ASP A 83 -6.99 3.57 -14.28
N LYS A 84 -5.76 3.05 -14.32
CA LYS A 84 -4.72 3.50 -15.26
C LYS A 84 -4.62 2.70 -16.55
N VAL A 85 -4.81 1.39 -16.48
CA VAL A 85 -4.62 0.48 -17.63
C VAL A 85 -5.87 -0.28 -18.01
N GLY A 86 -6.99 -0.11 -17.29
CA GLY A 86 -8.22 -0.86 -17.49
C GLY A 86 -8.19 -2.24 -16.83
N ASP A 87 -9.32 -2.94 -16.89
CA ASP A 87 -9.47 -4.30 -16.37
C ASP A 87 -9.08 -5.36 -17.42
N HIS A 88 -8.06 -6.16 -17.11
CA HIS A 88 -7.57 -7.27 -17.94
C HIS A 88 -7.97 -8.65 -17.40
N ARG A 89 -8.99 -8.72 -16.52
CA ARG A 89 -9.60 -9.93 -15.93
C ARG A 89 -8.76 -10.66 -14.88
N SER A 90 -7.45 -10.39 -14.80
CA SER A 90 -6.60 -10.94 -13.75
C SER A 90 -5.64 -9.89 -13.22
N PHE A 91 -5.32 -10.01 -11.93
CA PHE A 91 -4.39 -9.10 -11.28
C PHE A 91 -3.01 -9.15 -11.95
N GLU A 92 -2.51 -10.34 -12.30
CA GLU A 92 -1.21 -10.48 -12.97
C GLU A 92 -1.18 -9.78 -14.34
N ALA A 93 -2.27 -9.88 -15.11
CA ALA A 93 -2.40 -9.18 -16.38
C ALA A 93 -2.47 -7.66 -16.19
N ASN A 94 -3.21 -7.20 -15.18
CA ASN A 94 -3.23 -5.78 -14.81
C ASN A 94 -1.83 -5.28 -14.45
N MET A 95 -1.05 -6.06 -13.69
CA MET A 95 0.31 -5.72 -13.30
C MET A 95 1.30 -5.73 -14.49
N ASP A 96 1.14 -6.65 -15.45
CA ASP A 96 1.89 -6.66 -16.72
C ASP A 96 1.67 -5.39 -17.53
N GLU A 97 0.41 -5.01 -17.73
CA GLU A 97 0.09 -3.79 -18.48
C GLU A 97 0.50 -2.53 -17.71
N PHE A 98 0.40 -2.54 -16.38
CA PHE A 98 0.83 -1.43 -15.54
C PHE A 98 2.34 -1.18 -15.62
N GLU A 99 3.15 -2.25 -15.66
CA GLU A 99 4.59 -2.16 -15.91
C GLU A 99 4.90 -1.72 -17.35
N LYS A 100 4.25 -2.32 -18.36
CA LYS A 100 4.46 -1.96 -19.78
C LYS A 100 4.11 -0.50 -20.08
N ALA A 101 3.09 0.03 -19.41
CA ALA A 101 2.70 1.43 -19.49
C ALA A 101 3.70 2.38 -18.78
N GLY A 102 4.67 1.85 -18.04
CA GLY A 102 5.73 2.62 -17.39
C GLY A 102 5.35 3.26 -16.07
N TRP A 103 4.24 2.83 -15.45
CA TRP A 103 3.82 3.33 -14.13
C TRP A 103 4.69 2.80 -13.00
N ILE A 104 5.23 1.59 -13.17
CA ILE A 104 6.17 0.96 -12.24
C ILE A 104 7.38 0.39 -12.98
N SER A 105 8.50 0.31 -12.29
CA SER A 105 9.71 -0.37 -12.77
C SER A 105 9.66 -1.88 -12.53
N ALA A 106 10.46 -2.64 -13.28
CA ALA A 106 10.65 -4.08 -13.07
C ALA A 106 11.11 -4.44 -11.64
N ASN A 107 11.86 -3.55 -10.98
CA ASN A 107 12.25 -3.75 -9.58
C ASN A 107 11.06 -3.61 -8.64
N GLN A 108 10.25 -2.56 -8.80
CA GLN A 108 9.05 -2.35 -7.99
C GLN A 108 8.05 -3.50 -8.19
N ARG A 109 7.88 -3.99 -9.42
CA ARG A 109 7.06 -5.17 -9.71
C ARG A 109 7.44 -6.39 -8.87
N ARG A 110 8.74 -6.68 -8.73
CA ARG A 110 9.20 -7.84 -7.94
C ARG A 110 8.75 -7.72 -6.47
N HIS A 111 8.87 -6.52 -5.89
CA HIS A 111 8.44 -6.26 -4.53
C HIS A 111 6.91 -6.30 -4.38
N LEU A 112 6.18 -5.83 -5.39
CA LEU A 112 4.71 -5.89 -5.37
C LEU A 112 4.19 -7.32 -5.38
N LYS A 113 4.86 -8.24 -6.07
CA LYS A 113 4.45 -9.65 -6.12
C LYS A 113 4.28 -10.26 -4.74
N ASP A 114 5.22 -10.01 -3.83
CA ASP A 114 5.19 -10.54 -2.47
C ASP A 114 4.05 -9.92 -1.65
N LEU A 115 3.82 -8.61 -1.80
CA LEU A 115 2.70 -7.90 -1.18
C LEU A 115 1.35 -8.46 -1.64
N ILE A 116 1.20 -8.72 -2.94
CA ILE A 116 -0.05 -9.24 -3.51
C ILE A 116 -0.34 -10.64 -2.95
N GLU A 117 0.69 -11.48 -2.89
CA GLU A 117 0.56 -12.82 -2.33
C GLU A 117 0.22 -12.76 -0.84
N ALA A 118 0.80 -11.84 -0.09
CA ALA A 118 0.46 -11.60 1.31
C ALA A 118 -1.01 -11.20 1.47
N GLY A 119 -1.54 -10.31 0.63
CA GLY A 119 -2.95 -9.93 0.62
C GLY A 119 -3.87 -11.10 0.26
N ASN A 120 -3.52 -11.89 -0.75
CA ASN A 120 -4.25 -13.08 -1.16
C ASN A 120 -4.28 -14.14 -0.05
N ALA A 121 -3.14 -14.37 0.60
CA ALA A 121 -3.00 -15.28 1.72
C ALA A 121 -3.76 -14.78 2.97
N ALA A 122 -3.82 -13.47 3.20
CA ALA A 122 -4.61 -12.87 4.27
C ALA A 122 -6.11 -13.09 4.05
N SER A 123 -6.58 -12.97 2.81
CA SER A 123 -7.98 -13.19 2.43
C SER A 123 -8.42 -14.66 2.51
N HIS A 124 -7.59 -15.59 2.04
CA HIS A 124 -8.02 -16.97 1.81
C HIS A 124 -7.29 -18.04 2.63
N ARG A 125 -6.07 -17.76 3.10
CA ARG A 125 -5.18 -18.77 3.70
C ARG A 125 -4.87 -18.51 5.17
N THR A 126 -5.64 -17.63 5.81
CA THR A 126 -5.48 -17.29 7.24
C THR A 126 -4.08 -16.75 7.58
N PHE A 127 -3.34 -16.18 6.61
CA PHE A 127 -2.07 -15.52 6.86
C PHE A 127 -2.26 -14.20 7.63
N LYS A 128 -1.56 -14.04 8.77
CA LYS A 128 -1.58 -12.81 9.56
C LYS A 128 -0.19 -12.16 9.43
N PRO A 129 -0.05 -11.05 8.70
CA PRO A 129 1.17 -10.27 8.74
C PRO A 129 1.32 -9.64 10.13
N ASP A 130 2.57 -9.43 10.54
CA ASP A 130 2.83 -8.58 11.69
C ASP A 130 2.65 -7.10 11.32
N MET A 131 2.76 -6.20 12.31
CA MET A 131 2.56 -4.78 12.05
C MET A 131 3.68 -4.16 11.21
N ASP A 132 4.92 -4.67 11.33
CA ASP A 132 6.06 -4.16 10.58
C ASP A 132 5.92 -4.51 9.09
N ASP A 133 5.45 -5.71 8.78
CA ASP A 133 5.07 -6.15 7.43
C ASP A 133 4.01 -5.22 6.84
N VAL A 134 2.95 -4.91 7.59
CA VAL A 134 1.87 -4.03 7.12
C VAL A 134 2.40 -2.62 6.86
N HIS A 135 3.28 -2.09 7.72
CA HIS A 135 3.91 -0.80 7.50
C HIS A 135 4.76 -0.78 6.23
N ALA A 136 5.55 -1.84 5.99
CA ALA A 136 6.36 -1.96 4.78
C ALA A 136 5.50 -2.07 3.51
N TYR A 137 4.42 -2.84 3.53
CA TYR A 137 3.47 -2.93 2.40
C TYR A 137 2.78 -1.60 2.13
N LEU A 138 2.44 -0.87 3.18
CA LEU A 138 1.83 0.44 3.06
C LEU A 138 2.82 1.46 2.48
N ASP A 139 4.09 1.46 2.90
CA ASP A 139 5.14 2.33 2.34
C ASP A 139 5.31 2.12 0.83
N LEU A 140 5.38 0.86 0.39
CA LEU A 140 5.51 0.53 -1.02
C LEU A 140 4.29 1.02 -1.82
N THR A 141 3.10 0.81 -1.27
CA THR A 141 1.84 1.18 -1.94
C THR A 141 1.69 2.69 -2.01
N GLU A 142 1.98 3.41 -0.93
CA GLU A 142 1.96 4.88 -0.90
C GLU A 142 2.96 5.48 -1.88
N SER A 143 4.14 4.88 -2.03
CA SER A 143 5.12 5.31 -3.02
C SER A 143 4.56 5.22 -4.45
N ILE A 144 3.83 4.13 -4.77
CA ILE A 144 3.21 3.94 -6.08
C ILE A 144 2.07 4.93 -6.30
N ILE A 145 1.17 5.07 -5.33
CA ILE A 145 0.07 6.04 -5.42
C ILE A 145 0.60 7.47 -5.59
N CYS A 146 1.66 7.84 -4.87
CA CYS A 146 2.30 9.14 -5.02
C CYS A 146 2.85 9.32 -6.45
N THR A 147 3.56 8.31 -6.97
CA THR A 147 4.15 8.34 -8.32
C THR A 147 3.07 8.47 -9.40
N VAL A 148 1.96 7.75 -9.24
CA VAL A 148 0.91 7.63 -10.26
C VAL A 148 -0.02 8.85 -10.25
N TYR A 149 -0.42 9.32 -9.07
CA TYR A 149 -1.45 10.36 -8.94
C TYR A 149 -0.88 11.72 -8.55
N VAL A 150 0.08 11.77 -7.65
CA VAL A 150 0.51 13.04 -7.03
C VAL A 150 1.63 13.71 -7.83
N ASP A 151 2.63 12.94 -8.23
CA ASP A 151 3.83 13.47 -8.88
C ASP A 151 3.56 14.16 -10.23
N PRO A 152 2.64 13.68 -11.10
CA PRO A 152 2.28 14.41 -12.31
C PRO A 152 1.70 15.81 -12.02
N HIS A 153 0.95 15.96 -10.94
CA HIS A 153 0.40 17.26 -10.52
C HIS A 153 1.49 18.19 -9.99
N ARG A 154 2.40 17.65 -9.16
CA ARG A 154 3.56 18.40 -8.65
C ARG A 154 4.50 18.84 -9.75
N ALA A 155 4.84 17.93 -10.67
CA ALA A 155 5.74 18.20 -11.79
C ALA A 155 5.21 19.34 -12.68
N ARG A 156 3.90 19.35 -12.99
CA ARG A 156 3.27 20.44 -13.74
C ARG A 156 3.36 21.78 -13.01
N GLY A 157 3.09 21.80 -11.71
CA GLY A 157 3.17 23.00 -10.88
C GLY A 157 4.61 23.55 -10.76
N LEU A 158 5.61 22.67 -10.77
CA LEU A 158 7.03 23.05 -10.76
C LEU A 158 7.49 23.54 -12.13
N ALA A 159 7.13 22.85 -13.22
CA ALA A 159 7.49 23.23 -14.58
C ALA A 159 7.05 24.65 -14.93
N ALA A 160 5.87 25.08 -14.46
CA ALA A 160 5.36 26.44 -14.64
C ALA A 160 6.23 27.53 -13.97
N LYS A 161 7.07 27.16 -12.99
CA LYS A 161 7.95 28.09 -12.25
C LYS A 161 9.38 28.10 -12.80
N ILE A 162 9.74 27.18 -13.70
CA ILE A 162 11.10 27.08 -14.23
C ILE A 162 11.29 28.19 -15.28
N PRO A 163 12.27 29.10 -15.12
CA PRO A 163 12.51 30.15 -16.10
C PRO A 163 13.01 29.55 -17.43
N PRO A 164 12.71 30.19 -18.57
CA PRO A 164 13.16 29.70 -19.87
C PRO A 164 14.68 29.67 -19.94
N ARG A 165 15.21 28.65 -20.62
CA ARG A 165 16.66 28.51 -20.80
C ARG A 165 17.19 29.74 -21.56
N PRO A 166 18.28 30.40 -21.09
CA PRO A 166 18.88 31.49 -21.82
C PRO A 166 19.38 31.00 -23.20
N PRO A 167 19.29 31.84 -24.25
CA PRO A 167 19.73 31.46 -25.58
C PRO A 167 21.22 31.14 -25.56
N LYS A 168 21.60 30.08 -26.29
CA LYS A 168 23.01 29.70 -26.41
C LYS A 168 23.75 30.79 -27.18
N PRO A 169 24.93 31.26 -26.72
CA PRO A 169 25.71 32.23 -27.47
C PRO A 169 26.08 31.66 -28.86
N ALA A 170 26.05 32.52 -29.88
CA ALA A 170 26.36 32.13 -31.24
C ALA A 170 27.78 31.56 -31.31
N ARG A 171 27.94 30.40 -31.95
CA ARG A 171 29.26 29.78 -32.16
C ARG A 171 30.01 30.63 -33.18
N VAL A 172 31.02 31.37 -32.73
CA VAL A 172 31.97 32.05 -33.62
C VAL A 172 32.65 30.97 -34.45
N LYS A 173 32.46 30.99 -35.77
CA LYS A 173 33.24 30.16 -36.70
C LYS A 173 34.61 30.82 -36.84
N ALA A 174 35.67 30.09 -36.48
CA ALA A 174 37.05 30.43 -36.78
C ALA A 174 37.37 30.07 -38.24
#